data_AF-A0A1H4IEM3-F1
#
_entry.id   AF-A0A1H4IEM3-F1
#
_cell.length_a   1.000
_cell.length_b   1.000
_cell.length_c   1.000
_cell.angle_alpha   90.00
_cell.angle_beta   90.00
_cell.angle_gamma   90.00
#
_symmetry.space_group_name_H-M   'P 1'
#
loop_
_entity.id
_entity.type
_entity.pdbx_description
1 polymer ?
#
loop_
_entity_poly.entity_id
_entity_poly.type
_entity_poly.pdbx_seq_one_letter_code
_entity_poly.pdbx_strand_id
1 'polypeptide(L)' 'MSTHTLRHLRLTDLARADWTIDQIAQYAGHRDLATTMRYIHLSGRELAARFHRTNKTIQADRERLLAALLEER' A
#
# COMPACT_ATOMS: atom_id res chain seq x y z
N MET A 1 26.13 -1.37 11.74
CA MET A 1 24.79 -1.95 11.49
C MET A 1 24.14 -2.21 12.83
N SER A 2 23.06 -1.52 13.18
CA SER A 2 22.37 -1.75 14.45
C SER A 2 21.23 -2.74 14.25
N THR A 3 20.80 -3.41 15.32
CA THR A 3 19.62 -4.28 15.35
C THR A 3 18.35 -3.56 14.86
N HIS A 4 18.32 -2.23 14.95
CA HIS A 4 17.25 -1.39 14.42
C HIS A 4 17.19 -1.37 12.89
N THR A 5 18.33 -1.48 12.18
CA THR A 5 18.35 -1.52 10.72
C THR A 5 17.67 -2.79 10.18
N LEU A 6 17.96 -3.97 10.78
CA LEU A 6 17.35 -5.23 10.36
C LEU A 6 15.86 -5.29 10.69
N ARG A 7 15.47 -4.83 11.89
CA ARG A 7 14.05 -4.69 12.25
C ARG A 7 13.33 -3.77 11.26
N HIS A 8 13.93 -2.64 10.89
CA HIS A 8 13.34 -1.73 9.92
C HIS A 8 13.14 -2.40 8.55
N LEU A 9 14.16 -3.06 8.00
CA LEU A 9 14.07 -3.75 6.73
C LEU A 9 12.96 -4.81 6.73
N ARG A 10 12.90 -5.64 7.78
CA ARG A 10 11.87 -6.67 7.92
C ARG A 10 10.46 -6.09 7.92
N LEU A 11 10.21 -5.00 8.65
CA LEU A 11 8.89 -4.38 8.72
C LEU A 11 8.51 -3.69 7.39
N THR A 12 9.48 -3.08 6.70
CA THR A 12 9.28 -2.56 5.34
C THR A 12 8.93 -3.67 4.35
N ASP A 13 9.60 -4.83 4.43
CA ASP A 13 9.32 -5.96 3.54
C ASP A 13 7.95 -6.60 3.80
N LEU A 14 7.48 -6.63 5.05
CA LEU A 14 6.10 -7.05 5.35
C LEU A 14 5.07 -6.09 4.73
N ALA A 15 5.30 -4.78 4.79
CA ALA A 15 4.42 -3.82 4.14
C ALA A 15 4.41 -3.97 2.61
N ARG A 16 5.54 -4.34 2.00
CA ARG A 16 5.63 -4.66 0.56
C ARG A 16 4.88 -5.93 0.20
N ALA A 17 4.78 -6.88 1.13
CA ALA A 17 3.99 -8.10 0.98
C ALA A 17 2.49 -7.90 1.28
N ASP A 18 2.01 -6.64 1.24
CA ASP A 18 0.61 -6.26 1.45
C ASP A 18 0.06 -6.60 2.85
N TRP A 19 0.91 -6.72 3.87
CA TRP A 19 0.45 -6.81 5.25
C TRP A 19 -0.16 -5.49 5.70
N THR A 20 -1.25 -5.55 6.46
CA THR A 20 -1.86 -4.36 7.04
C THR A 20 -1.00 -3.81 8.19
N ILE A 21 -1.16 -2.52 8.49
CA ILE A 21 -0.42 -1.90 9.59
C ILE A 21 -0.67 -2.59 10.93
N ASP A 22 -1.88 -3.06 11.19
CA ASP A 22 -2.25 -3.78 12.41
C ASP A 22 -1.53 -5.13 12.50
N GLN A 23 -1.45 -5.87 11.38
CA GLN A 23 -0.72 -7.14 11.31
C GLN A 23 0.78 -6.93 11.56
N ILE A 24 1.36 -5.87 10.99
CA ILE A 24 2.77 -5.52 11.19
C ILE A 24 3.01 -5.08 12.64
N ALA A 25 2.10 -4.31 13.23
CA ALA A 25 2.19 -3.87 14.63
C ALA A 25 2.11 -5.06 15.61
N GLN A 26 1.18 -5.99 15.36
CA GLN A 26 1.03 -7.21 16.14
C GLN A 26 2.30 -8.07 16.03
N TYR A 27 2.83 -8.27 14.82
CA TYR A 27 4.09 -8.99 14.60
C TYR A 27 5.28 -8.32 15.32
N ALA A 28 5.32 -7.00 15.35
CA ALA A 28 6.38 -6.23 16.01
C ALA A 28 6.20 -6.10 17.54
N GLY A 29 5.08 -6.55 18.10
CA GLY A 29 4.73 -6.34 19.50
C GLY A 29 4.48 -4.87 19.87
N HIS A 30 4.10 -4.04 18.90
CA HIS A 30 3.80 -2.63 19.12
C HIS A 30 2.37 -2.48 19.66
N ARG A 31 2.23 -1.73 20.77
CA ARG A 31 0.92 -1.32 21.29
C ARG A 31 0.35 -0.09 20.60
N ASP A 32 1.22 0.70 19.99
CA ASP A 32 0.88 1.95 19.32
C ASP A 32 1.27 1.89 17.84
N LEU A 33 0.28 2.12 16.97
CA LEU A 33 0.45 2.11 15.52
C LEU A 33 1.37 3.23 15.03
N ALA A 34 1.48 4.36 15.75
CA ALA A 34 2.42 5.42 15.38
C ALA A 34 3.88 4.95 15.45
N THR A 35 4.17 3.96 16.31
CA THR A 35 5.47 3.30 16.33
C THR A 35 5.69 2.43 15.09
N THR A 36 4.67 1.75 14.60
CA THR A 36 4.73 0.97 13.35
C THR A 36 4.88 1.86 12.11
N MET A 37 4.20 3.02 12.08
CA MET A 37 4.27 3.98 10.96
C MET A 37 5.69 4.46 10.66
N ARG A 38 6.55 4.54 11.67
CA ARG A 38 7.97 4.90 11.49
C ARG A 38 8.79 3.90 10.68
N TYR A 39 8.26 2.69 10.46
CA TYR A 39 8.95 1.62 9.73
C TYR A 39 8.33 1.37 8.35
N ILE A 40 7.09 1.82 8.14
CA ILE A 40 6.36 1.69 6.87
C ILE A 40 6.57 2.98 6.07
N HIS A 41 7.82 3.25 5.72
CA HIS A 41 8.12 4.15 4.63
C HIS A 41 8.08 3.34 3.34
N LEU A 42 6.88 3.08 2.79
CA LEU A 42 6.81 2.75 1.37
C LEU A 42 7.56 3.86 0.64
N SER A 43 8.49 3.49 -0.23
CA SER A 43 9.14 4.49 -1.07
C SER A 43 8.06 5.23 -1.87
N GLY A 44 8.20 6.53 -2.08
CA GLY A 44 7.23 7.30 -2.89
C GLY A 44 7.00 6.69 -4.27
N ARG A 45 7.98 5.95 -4.79
CA ARG A 45 7.88 5.15 -6.02
C ARG A 45 6.88 4.00 -5.93
N GLU A 46 6.89 3.25 -4.82
CA GLU A 46 5.95 2.14 -4.60
C GLU A 46 4.53 2.64 -4.45
N LEU A 47 4.33 3.74 -3.71
CA LEU A 47 3.04 4.40 -3.59
C LEU A 47 2.54 4.89 -4.95
N ALA A 48 3.38 5.59 -5.72
CA ALA A 48 3.04 6.06 -7.05
C ALA A 48 2.68 4.91 -8.00
N ALA A 49 3.40 3.79 -7.95
CA ALA A 49 3.12 2.61 -8.77
C ALA A 49 1.75 1.98 -8.40
N ARG A 50 1.45 1.83 -7.11
CA ARG A 50 0.15 1.31 -6.64
C ARG A 50 -1.00 2.23 -7.01
N PHE A 51 -0.80 3.53 -6.85
CA PHE A 51 -1.78 4.55 -7.24
C PHE A 51 -2.04 4.52 -8.75
N HIS A 52 -0.99 4.46 -9.57
CA HIS A 52 -1.12 4.38 -11.03
C HIS A 52 -1.91 3.15 -11.48
N ARG A 53 -1.65 1.97 -10.90
CA ARG A 53 -2.41 0.74 -11.21
C ARG A 53 -3.89 0.87 -10.87
N THR A 54 -4.18 1.43 -9.69
CA THR A 54 -5.55 1.64 -9.22
C THR A 54 -6.30 2.61 -10.13
N ASN A 55 -5.69 3.75 -10.45
CA ASN A 55 -6.27 4.74 -11.36
C ASN A 55 -6.54 4.17 -12.75
N LYS A 56 -5.63 3.35 -13.30
CA LYS A 56 -5.87 2.69 -14.60
C LYS A 56 -7.12 1.80 -14.57
N THR A 57 -7.33 1.07 -13.48
CA THR A 57 -8.51 0.19 -13.33
C THR A 57 -9.79 1.01 -13.29
N ILE A 58 -9.83 2.02 -12.41
CA ILE A 58 -10.97 2.94 -12.28
C ILE A 58 -11.27 3.63 -13.61
N GLN A 59 -10.23 4.08 -14.32
CA GLN A 59 -10.41 4.76 -15.59
C GLN A 59 -11.03 3.84 -16.65
N ALA A 60 -10.56 2.60 -16.74
CA ALA A 60 -11.12 1.61 -17.67
C ALA A 60 -12.59 1.27 -17.33
N ASP A 61 -12.95 1.19 -16.04
CA ASP A 61 -14.34 1.01 -15.62
C ASP A 61 -15.23 2.19 -16.05
N ARG A 62 -14.72 3.42 -15.89
CA ARG A 62 -15.44 4.63 -16.30
C ARG A 62 -15.64 4.70 -17.81
N GLU A 63 -14.64 4.35 -18.59
CA GLU A 63 -14.74 4.29 -20.06
C GLU A 63 -15.79 3.27 -20.51
N ARG A 64 -15.84 2.08 -19.89
CA ARG A 64 -16.88 1.09 -20.17
C ARG A 64 -18.28 1.58 -19.85
N LEU A 65 -18.45 2.23 -18.69
CA LEU A 65 -19.75 2.77 -18.28
C LEU A 65 -20.21 3.87 -19.25
N LEU A 66 -19.30 4.76 -19.66
CA LEU A 66 -19.60 5.81 -20.63
C LEU A 66 -19.99 5.23 -21.99
N ALA A 67 -19.29 4.20 -22.46
CA ALA A 67 -19.64 3.52 -23.71
C ALA A 67 -21.04 2.90 -23.64
N ALA A 68 -21.36 2.18 -22.56
CA ALA A 68 -22.68 1.57 -22.37
C ALA A 68 -23.82 2.62 -22.38
N LEU A 69 -23.62 3.76 -21.71
CA LEU A 69 -24.60 4.85 -21.70
C LEU A 69 -24.80 5.50 -23.09
N LEU A 70 -23.78 5.47 -23.95
CA LEU A 70 -23.88 5.98 -25.32
C LEU A 70 -24.56 4.99 -26.26
N GLU A 71 -24.47 3.68 -25.99
CA GLU A 71 -25.12 2.63 -26.77
C GLU A 71 -26.63 2.50 -26.48
N GLU A 72 -27.08 2.88 -25.28
CA GLU A 72 -28.50 2.90 -24.89
C GLU A 72 -29.30 4.09 -25.47
N ARG A 73 -28.66 4.98 -26.26
CA ARG A 73 -29.25 6.23 -26.75
C ARG A 73 -29.37 6.30 -28.27
#